data_AF-A0AA86IQ34-F1
#
_entry.id   AF-A0AA86IQ34-F1
#
_cell.length_a   1.000
_cell.length_b   1.000
_cell.length_c   1.000
_cell.angle_alpha   90.00
_cell.angle_beta   90.00
_cell.angle_gamma   90.00
#
_symmetry.space_group_name_H-M   'P 1'
#
loop_
_entity.id
_entity.type
_entity.pdbx_description
1 polymer ?
#
loop_
_entity_poly.entity_id
_entity_poly.type
_entity_poly.pdbx_seq_one_letter_code
_entity_poly.pdbx_strand_id
1 'polypeptide(L)'
;MAIRHLACLAAAGLMLTGCVVADLDSSNFRHPPYAHTIQKPGQLGHTDVAQRTRDLYSCGLDKNIPPDEFSRNYVHPGESLEQHKNRIEKIESCMQSKGYILQDFDKCGPLKAPTGKCN
;
A
#
# COMPACT_ATOMS: atom_id res chain seq x y z
N MET A 1 -13.66 -41.58 -61.91
CA MET A 1 -13.44 -40.11 -61.84
C MET A 1 -12.52 -39.89 -60.65
N ALA A 2 -11.27 -39.51 -60.90
CA ALA A 2 -10.23 -39.37 -59.87
C ALA A 2 -10.40 -38.05 -59.12
N ILE A 3 -10.31 -38.07 -57.79
CA ILE A 3 -10.15 -36.86 -56.97
C ILE A 3 -8.76 -36.95 -56.31
N ARG A 4 -7.99 -35.90 -56.60
CA ARG A 4 -6.60 -35.65 -56.18
C ARG A 4 -6.56 -34.85 -54.87
N HIS A 5 -5.36 -34.80 -54.29
CA HIS A 5 -4.86 -33.82 -53.31
C HIS A 5 -5.26 -34.04 -51.85
N LEU A 6 -4.49 -33.69 -50.84
CA LEU A 6 -3.06 -33.46 -50.59
C LEU A 6 -3.07 -33.16 -49.07
N ALA A 7 -2.20 -33.82 -48.32
CA ALA A 7 -1.57 -33.41 -47.07
C ALA A 7 -2.21 -32.32 -46.17
N CYS A 8 -2.29 -32.67 -44.89
CA CYS A 8 -1.88 -31.83 -43.76
C CYS A 8 -2.77 -30.63 -43.42
N LEU A 9 -3.48 -30.70 -42.29
CA LEU A 9 -3.56 -29.54 -41.39
C LEU A 9 -3.95 -29.97 -39.97
N ALA A 10 -2.94 -29.86 -39.11
CA ALA A 10 -3.04 -29.40 -37.73
C ALA A 10 -3.78 -30.32 -36.73
N ALA A 11 -3.07 -31.36 -36.30
CA ALA A 11 -3.01 -31.68 -34.88
C ALA A 11 -2.30 -30.53 -34.13
N ALA A 12 -3.01 -29.42 -33.92
CA ALA A 12 -2.63 -28.33 -33.01
C ALA A 12 -3.64 -28.30 -31.86
N GLY A 13 -3.78 -29.44 -31.20
CA GLY A 13 -4.50 -29.53 -29.94
C GLY A 13 -3.65 -28.94 -28.81
N LEU A 14 -4.30 -28.09 -28.02
CA LEU A 14 -3.98 -27.83 -26.61
C LEU A 14 -2.64 -27.15 -26.26
N MET A 15 -2.40 -25.89 -26.61
CA MET A 15 -1.38 -25.08 -25.89
C MET A 15 -1.67 -23.56 -25.86
N LEU A 16 -2.93 -23.11 -25.76
CA LEU A 16 -3.23 -21.66 -25.63
C LEU A 16 -4.31 -21.32 -24.61
N THR A 17 -4.49 -22.14 -23.57
CA THR A 17 -5.30 -21.75 -22.40
C THR A 17 -4.41 -21.52 -21.19
N GLY A 18 -3.37 -20.71 -21.36
CA GLY A 18 -2.85 -19.94 -20.24
C GLY A 18 -3.78 -18.75 -20.04
N CYS A 19 -4.99 -18.99 -19.52
CA CYS A 19 -5.75 -17.91 -18.90
C CYS A 19 -4.93 -17.49 -17.69
N VAL A 20 -4.01 -16.54 -17.88
CA VAL A 20 -3.54 -15.70 -16.78
C VAL A 20 -4.77 -14.97 -16.30
N VAL A 21 -5.51 -15.62 -15.41
CA VAL A 21 -6.48 -14.93 -14.57
C VAL A 21 -5.59 -14.04 -13.71
N ALA A 22 -5.38 -12.80 -14.18
CA ALA A 22 -4.85 -11.77 -13.31
C ALA A 22 -5.69 -11.83 -12.04
N ASP A 23 -5.06 -11.98 -10.88
CA ASP A 23 -5.76 -11.95 -9.62
C ASP A 23 -6.30 -10.51 -9.45
N LEU A 24 -7.49 -10.29 -10.02
CA LEU A 24 -8.22 -9.04 -10.12
C LEU A 24 -8.94 -8.73 -8.81
N ASP A 25 -8.70 -9.51 -7.75
CA ASP A 25 -9.18 -9.12 -6.45
C ASP A 25 -8.36 -7.93 -5.95
N SER A 26 -8.96 -6.73 -6.09
CA SER A 26 -8.42 -5.44 -5.65
C SER A 26 -7.86 -5.45 -4.22
N SER A 27 -8.33 -6.35 -3.36
CA SER A 27 -7.84 -6.46 -1.98
C SER A 27 -6.43 -7.05 -1.87
N ASN A 28 -5.90 -7.67 -2.93
CA ASN A 28 -4.47 -8.02 -3.04
C ASN A 28 -3.57 -6.79 -3.21
N PHE A 29 -4.14 -5.63 -3.52
CA PHE A 29 -3.43 -4.36 -3.68
C PHE A 29 -3.82 -3.33 -2.60
N ARG A 30 -4.73 -3.70 -1.67
CA ARG A 30 -5.06 -2.83 -0.55
C ARG A 30 -3.96 -2.95 0.49
N HIS A 31 -3.28 -1.82 0.71
CA HIS A 31 -2.30 -1.67 1.77
C HIS A 31 -2.98 -1.25 3.08
N PRO A 32 -2.34 -1.49 4.24
CA PRO A 32 -2.84 -0.96 5.50
C PRO A 32 -2.86 0.58 5.48
N PRO A 33 -3.62 1.21 6.40
CA PRO A 33 -3.61 2.66 6.58
C PRO A 33 -2.19 3.23 6.70
N TYR A 34 -1.97 4.44 6.20
CA TYR A 34 -0.63 5.03 6.19
C TYR A 34 -0.05 5.19 7.60
N ALA A 35 -0.86 5.54 8.60
CA ALA A 35 -0.41 5.59 9.99
C ALA A 35 0.18 4.26 10.51
N HIS A 36 -0.22 3.12 9.94
CA HIS A 36 0.29 1.80 10.34
C HIS A 36 1.69 1.55 9.80
N THR A 37 2.12 2.25 8.75
CA THR A 37 3.50 2.14 8.25
C THR A 37 4.50 2.87 9.15
N ILE A 38 4.00 3.73 10.05
CA ILE A 38 4.81 4.44 11.04
C ILE A 38 5.02 3.54 12.26
N GLN A 39 6.24 3.02 12.40
CA GLN A 39 6.54 1.92 13.33
C GLN A 39 7.73 2.27 14.23
N LYS A 40 7.81 1.65 15.42
CA LYS A 40 8.99 1.72 16.28
C LYS A 40 10.03 0.67 15.85
N PRO A 41 11.31 1.05 15.72
CA PRO A 41 12.39 0.08 15.51
C PRO A 41 12.35 -1.01 16.58
N GLY A 42 12.47 -2.28 16.17
CA GLY A 42 12.40 -3.43 17.08
C GLY A 42 10.99 -3.83 17.53
N GLN A 43 9.95 -3.09 17.13
CA GLN A 43 8.54 -3.38 17.44
C GLN A 43 7.67 -3.35 16.19
N LEU A 44 8.22 -3.74 15.04
CA LEU A 44 7.46 -3.81 13.79
C LEU A 44 6.24 -4.72 13.96
N GLY A 45 5.05 -4.21 13.64
CA GLY A 45 3.78 -4.93 13.81
C GLY A 45 3.23 -4.95 15.24
N HIS A 46 3.98 -4.38 16.18
CA HIS A 46 3.65 -4.34 17.60
C HIS A 46 3.88 -2.95 18.18
N THR A 47 3.88 -1.93 17.33
CA THR A 47 3.97 -0.54 17.79
C THR A 47 2.72 -0.21 18.59
N ASP A 48 2.89 0.43 19.75
CA ASP A 48 1.77 0.90 20.57
C ASP A 48 0.93 1.91 19.77
N VAL A 49 -0.25 1.46 19.35
CA VAL A 49 -1.19 2.22 18.51
C VAL A 49 -1.70 3.47 19.23
N ALA A 50 -1.95 3.38 20.54
CA ALA A 50 -2.45 4.50 21.33
C ALA A 50 -1.37 5.57 21.47
N GLN A 51 -0.12 5.17 21.72
CA GLN A 51 1.01 6.10 21.78
C GLN A 51 1.30 6.72 20.41
N ARG A 52 1.33 5.92 19.34
CA ARG A 52 1.51 6.43 17.96
C ARG A 52 0.45 7.45 17.59
N THR A 53 -0.81 7.20 17.96
CA THR A 53 -1.93 8.13 17.72
C THR A 53 -1.71 9.46 18.44
N ARG A 54 -1.35 9.41 19.74
CA ARG A 54 -1.02 10.63 20.50
C ARG A 54 0.14 11.39 19.87
N ASP A 55 1.16 10.68 19.43
CA ASP A 55 2.34 11.27 18.82
C ASP A 55 2.03 11.92 17.47
N LEU A 56 1.23 11.29 16.61
CA LEU A 56 0.75 11.87 15.34
C LEU A 56 0.04 13.20 15.56
N TYR A 57 -0.90 13.26 16.51
CA TYR A 57 -1.57 14.50 16.86
C TYR A 57 -0.62 15.55 17.42
N SER A 58 0.33 15.15 18.26
CA SER A 58 1.36 16.06 18.77
C SER A 58 2.28 16.59 17.67
N CYS A 59 2.46 15.82 16.59
CA CYS A 59 3.26 16.19 15.42
C CYS A 59 2.50 17.03 14.39
N GLY A 60 1.22 17.31 14.63
CA GLY A 60 0.44 18.23 13.81
C GLY A 60 -0.56 17.57 12.86
N LEU A 61 -0.84 16.27 13.01
CA LEU A 61 -2.07 15.71 12.43
C LEU A 61 -3.28 16.41 13.06
N ASP A 62 -4.25 16.83 12.24
CA ASP A 62 -5.50 17.42 12.73
C ASP A 62 -6.24 16.41 13.61
N LYS A 63 -6.70 16.83 14.79
CA LYS A 63 -7.42 15.97 15.75
C LYS A 63 -8.76 15.47 15.23
N ASN A 64 -9.31 16.12 14.22
CA ASN A 64 -10.54 15.69 13.54
C ASN A 64 -10.28 14.63 12.47
N ILE A 65 -9.01 14.30 12.17
CA ILE A 65 -8.63 13.25 11.24
C ILE A 65 -8.27 12.00 12.07
N PRO A 66 -9.03 10.89 11.94
CA PRO A 66 -8.63 9.61 12.50
C PRO A 66 -7.27 9.19 11.92
N PRO A 67 -6.34 8.57 12.69
CA PRO A 67 -5.04 8.16 12.17
C PRO A 67 -5.14 7.21 10.98
N ASP A 68 -6.17 6.36 10.94
CA ASP A 68 -6.39 5.42 9.83
C ASP A 68 -6.87 6.12 8.54
N GLU A 69 -7.39 7.35 8.66
CA GLU A 69 -7.78 8.20 7.53
C GLU A 69 -6.67 9.19 7.15
N PHE A 70 -5.59 9.29 7.95
CA PHE A 70 -4.44 10.08 7.59
C PHE A 70 -3.81 9.53 6.30
N SER A 71 -3.86 10.34 5.24
CA SER A 71 -3.27 10.02 3.95
C SER A 71 -2.09 10.94 3.67
N ARG A 72 -0.94 10.32 3.40
CA ARG A 72 0.28 11.03 2.98
C ARG A 72 0.06 11.88 1.73
N ASN A 73 -0.80 11.42 0.82
CA ASN A 73 -0.97 11.99 -0.52
C ASN A 73 -2.23 12.85 -0.67
N TYR A 74 -2.94 13.14 0.43
CA TYR A 74 -4.13 13.98 0.39
C TYR A 74 -3.76 15.47 0.51
N VAL A 75 -4.08 16.21 -0.55
CA VAL A 75 -3.96 17.68 -0.62
C VAL A 75 -5.29 18.27 -0.16
N HIS A 76 -5.28 19.13 0.87
CA HIS A 76 -6.51 19.75 1.34
C HIS A 76 -7.06 20.77 0.32
N PRO A 77 -8.38 21.00 0.28
CA PRO A 77 -8.95 22.06 -0.54
C PRO A 77 -8.30 23.43 -0.23
N GLY A 78 -7.78 24.09 -1.27
CA GLY A 78 -7.09 25.38 -1.15
C GLY A 78 -5.62 25.30 -0.75
N GLU A 79 -5.08 24.11 -0.49
CA GLU A 79 -3.66 23.90 -0.20
C GLU A 79 -2.86 23.82 -1.51
N SER A 80 -1.73 24.53 -1.59
CA SER A 80 -0.77 24.37 -2.68
C SER A 80 0.05 23.08 -2.52
N LEU A 81 0.65 22.58 -3.60
CA LEU A 81 1.52 21.40 -3.52
C LEU A 81 2.72 21.60 -2.58
N GLU A 82 3.26 22.82 -2.49
CA GLU A 82 4.34 23.15 -1.56
C GLU A 82 3.87 23.13 -0.11
N GLN A 83 2.68 23.70 0.18
CA GLN A 83 2.09 23.65 1.51
C GLN A 83 1.81 22.20 1.94
N HIS A 84 1.28 21.39 1.04
CA HIS A 84 1.06 19.96 1.26
C HIS A 84 2.36 19.23 1.60
N LYS A 85 3.40 19.41 0.77
CA LYS A 85 4.72 18.83 1.00
C LYS A 85 5.27 19.22 2.37
N ASN A 86 5.26 20.52 2.69
CA ASN A 86 5.77 21.03 3.95
C ASN A 86 4.99 20.49 5.16
N ARG A 87 3.66 20.35 5.06
CA ARG A 87 2.82 19.77 6.11
C ARG A 87 3.17 18.31 6.36
N ILE A 88 3.28 17.50 5.31
CA ILE A 88 3.61 16.07 5.42
C ILE A 88 5.03 15.88 5.96
N GLU A 89 6.02 16.60 5.41
CA GLU A 89 7.42 16.52 5.86
C GLU A 89 7.57 16.92 7.33
N LYS A 90 6.81 17.93 7.79
CA LYS A 90 6.79 18.33 9.20
C LYS A 90 6.29 17.21 10.11
N ILE A 91 5.18 16.56 9.75
CA ILE A 91 4.61 15.45 10.54
C ILE A 91 5.60 14.27 10.54
N GLU A 92 6.10 13.86 9.37
CA GLU A 92 7.02 12.75 9.21
C GLU A 92 8.33 12.95 9.96
N SER A 93 8.96 14.12 9.82
CA SER A 93 10.20 14.46 10.52
C SER A 93 9.99 14.50 12.03
N CYS A 94 8.84 14.99 12.50
CA CYS A 94 8.49 14.96 13.92
C CYS A 94 8.35 13.52 14.44
N MET A 95 7.66 12.64 13.71
CA MET A 95 7.55 11.22 14.08
C MET A 95 8.93 10.55 14.11
N GLN A 96 9.79 10.83 13.13
CA GLN A 96 11.16 10.33 13.11
C GLN A 96 11.99 10.83 14.31
N SER A 97 11.84 12.10 14.69
CA SER A 97 12.51 12.65 15.89
C SER A 97 12.06 11.99 17.19
N LYS A 98 10.82 11.46 17.23
CA LYS A 98 10.30 10.64 18.32
C LYS A 98 10.76 9.18 18.24
N GLY A 99 11.62 8.84 17.30
CA GLY A 99 12.20 7.50 17.13
C GLY A 99 11.30 6.52 16.37
N TYR A 100 10.34 7.00 15.58
CA TYR A 100 9.64 6.15 14.62
C TYR A 100 10.42 6.02 13.31
N ILE A 101 10.17 4.94 12.57
CA ILE A 101 10.58 4.78 11.18
C ILE A 101 9.33 4.71 10.30
N LEU A 102 9.46 5.19 9.07
CA LEU A 102 8.40 5.18 8.07
C LEU A 102 8.66 3.98 7.15
N GLN A 103 7.82 2.96 7.23
CA GLN A 103 7.87 1.81 6.32
C GLN A 103 7.21 2.17 4.99
N ASP A 104 7.77 1.65 3.91
CA ASP A 104 7.09 1.62 2.64
C ASP A 104 5.96 0.57 2.68
N PHE A 105 4.90 0.80 1.90
CA PHE A 105 3.73 -0.07 1.88
C PHE A 105 4.04 -1.51 1.44
N ASP A 106 5.07 -1.71 0.60
CA ASP A 106 5.54 -3.04 0.18
C ASP A 106 6.08 -3.86 1.37
N LYS A 107 6.68 -3.20 2.37
CA LYS A 107 7.19 -3.86 3.58
C LYS A 107 6.08 -4.37 4.47
N CYS A 108 4.93 -3.71 4.46
CA CYS A 108 3.74 -4.13 5.23
C CYS A 108 3.01 -5.31 4.57
N GLY A 109 3.16 -5.48 3.25
CA GLY A 109 2.34 -6.39 2.45
C GLY A 109 0.89 -5.90 2.30
N PRO A 110 0.09 -6.56 1.45
CA PRO A 110 -1.33 -6.26 1.33
C PRO A 110 -2.13 -6.81 2.49
N LEU A 111 -3.34 -6.28 2.73
CA LEU A 111 -4.23 -6.71 3.82
C LEU A 111 -4.59 -8.21 3.77
N LYS A 112 -4.60 -8.81 2.58
CA LYS A 112 -4.85 -10.25 2.39
C LYS A 112 -3.69 -11.17 2.71
N ALA A 113 -2.48 -10.64 2.69
CA ALA A 113 -1.25 -11.37 2.99
C ALA A 113 -0.30 -10.44 3.75
N PRO A 114 -0.71 -9.99 4.96
CA PRO A 114 0.07 -9.02 5.71
C PRO A 114 1.40 -9.66 6.11
N THR A 115 2.49 -8.91 6.02
CA THR A 115 3.80 -9.39 6.50
C THR A 115 3.86 -9.43 8.03
N GLY A 116 2.87 -8.85 8.70
CA GLY A 116 2.85 -8.64 10.14
C GLY A 116 3.76 -7.52 10.61
N LYS A 117 4.37 -6.73 9.71
CA LYS A 117 5.29 -5.63 10.09
C LYS A 117 4.62 -4.29 10.38
N CYS A 118 3.34 -4.18 10.05
CA CYS A 118 2.55 -2.97 10.19
C CYS A 118 1.21 -3.34 10.84
N ASN A 119 0.87 -2.59 11.89
CA ASN A 119 -0.30 -2.74 12.74
C ASN A 119 -0.88 -1.36 13.05
#